data_AF-A0A7X9D5W4-F1
#
_entry.id   AF-A0A7X9D5W4-F1
#
_cell.length_a   1.000
_cell.length_b   1.000
_cell.length_c   1.000
_cell.angle_alpha   90.00
_cell.angle_beta   90.00
_cell.angle_gamma   90.00
#
_symmetry.space_group_name_H-M   'P 1'
#
loop_
_entity.id
_entity.type
_entity.pdbx_description
1 polymer ?
#
loop_
_entity_poly.entity_id
_entity_poly.type
_entity_poly.pdbx_seq_one_letter_code
_entity_poly.pdbx_strand_id
1 'polypeptide(L)' 'MRLALFPGSFDPFTMGHLDVLKSALKLFDKVVVAVGYNSSKGGL' A
#
# COMPACT_ATOMS: atom_id res chain seq x y z
N MET A 1 8.77 10.44 -15.52
CA MET A 1 8.02 10.30 -14.26
C MET A 1 7.41 8.91 -14.20
N ARG A 2 7.91 8.04 -13.31
CA ARG A 2 7.42 6.67 -13.11
C ARG A 2 6.53 6.64 -11.87
N LEU A 3 5.28 6.23 -12.06
CA LEU A 3 4.27 6.13 -11.01
C LEU A 3 4.01 4.66 -10.70
N ALA A 4 4.05 4.28 -9.43
CA ALA A 4 3.65 2.96 -8.95
C ALA A 4 2.34 3.02 -8.16
N LEU A 5 1.58 1.92 -8.20
CA LEU A 5 0.38 1.70 -7.40
C LEU A 5 0.65 0.56 -6.42
N PHE A 6 0.34 0.78 -5.14
CA PHE A 6 0.44 -0.22 -4.07
C PHE A 6 -0.94 -0.43 -3.44
N PRO A 7 -1.77 -1.33 -4.01
CA PRO A 7 -3.12 -1.59 -3.52
C PRO A 7 -3.13 -2.64 -2.39
N GLY A 8 -4.03 -2.48 -1.42
CA GLY A 8 -4.19 -3.44 -0.33
C GLY A 8 -5.22 -3.00 0.72
N SER A 9 -5.64 -3.91 1.59
CA SER A 9 -6.53 -3.57 2.71
C SER A 9 -5.80 -2.78 3.80
N PHE A 10 -4.50 -3.06 4.00
CA PHE A 10 -3.64 -2.43 5.00
C PHE A 10 -4.26 -2.31 6.40
N ASP A 11 -5.05 -3.32 6.80
CA ASP A 11 -5.73 -3.40 8.09
C ASP A 11 -5.19 -4.59 8.91
N PRO A 12 -4.16 -4.39 9.77
CA PRO A 12 -3.43 -3.14 10.00
C PRO A 12 -2.25 -2.94 9.04
N PHE A 13 -1.77 -1.70 8.95
CA PHE A 13 -0.54 -1.39 8.24
C PHE A 13 0.67 -1.81 9.08
N THR A 14 1.59 -2.60 8.50
CA THR A 14 2.73 -3.19 9.21
C THR A 14 4.06 -2.57 8.76
N MET A 15 5.13 -2.83 9.52
CA MET A 15 6.51 -2.45 9.14
C MET A 15 6.96 -3.10 7.82
N GLY A 16 6.41 -4.26 7.46
CA GLY A 16 6.65 -4.89 6.17
C GLY A 16 6.10 -4.07 5.00
N HIS A 17 4.90 -3.50 5.12
CA HIS A 17 4.36 -2.60 4.10
C HIS A 17 5.22 -1.33 3.94
N LEU A 18 5.73 -0.79 5.04
CA LEU A 18 6.65 0.36 5.02
C LEU A 18 7.95 0.02 4.28
N ASP A 19 8.51 -1.15 4.50
CA ASP A 19 9.75 -1.58 3.86
C ASP A 19 9.60 -1.73 2.34
N VAL A 20 8.46 -2.30 1.89
CA VAL A 20 8.10 -2.36 0.48
C VAL A 20 7.99 -0.96 -0.14
N LEU A 21 7.34 -0.02 0.56
CA LEU A 21 7.23 1.38 0.08
C LEU A 21 8.60 2.06 -0.04
N LYS A 22 9.49 1.88 0.94
CA LYS A 22 10.86 2.41 0.90
C LYS A 22 11.64 1.85 -0.29
N SER A 23 11.46 0.57 -0.59
CA SER A 23 12.11 -0.06 -1.74
C SER A 23 11.52 0.42 -3.07
N ALA A 24 10.19 0.60 -3.15
CA ALA A 24 9.52 1.13 -4.33
C ALA A 24 9.95 2.57 -4.65
N LEU A 25 10.14 3.43 -3.65
CA LEU A 25 10.61 4.81 -3.85
C LEU A 25 12.05 4.89 -4.40
N LYS A 26 12.83 3.81 -4.38
CA LYS A 26 14.14 3.75 -5.06
C LYS A 26 14.01 3.52 -6.58
N LEU A 27 12.84 3.07 -7.04
CA LEU A 27 12.59 2.66 -8.43
C LEU A 27 11.59 3.58 -9.15
N PHE A 28 10.72 4.24 -8.39
CA PHE A 28 9.63 5.09 -8.88
C PHE A 28 9.70 6.47 -8.25
N ASP A 29 9.34 7.50 -9.02
CA ASP A 29 9.31 8.88 -8.54
C ASP A 29 8.16 9.10 -7.54
N LYS A 30 7.08 8.31 -7.68
CA LYS A 30 5.91 8.38 -6.79
C LYS A 30 5.27 7.00 -6.66
N VAL A 31 4.81 6.69 -5.44
CA VAL A 31 4.02 5.50 -5.13
C VAL A 31 2.68 5.96 -4.55
N VAL A 32 1.57 5.46 -5.11
CA VAL A 32 0.21 5.70 -4.62
C VAL A 32 -0.24 4.49 -3.84
N VAL A 33 -0.60 4.66 -2.57
CA VAL A 33 -1.15 3.59 -1.73
C VAL A 33 -2.66 3.60 -1.87
N ALA A 34 -3.23 2.56 -2.49
CA ALA A 34 -4.67 2.43 -2.67
C ALA A 34 -5.25 1.51 -1.59
N VAL A 35 -5.82 2.10 -0.54
CA VAL A 35 -6.41 1.38 0.58
C VAL A 35 -7.82 0.92 0.21
N GLY A 36 -7.99 -0.39 0.04
CA GLY A 36 -9.30 -1.00 -0.22
C GLY A 36 -10.03 -1.31 1.08
N TYR A 37 -11.19 -0.69 1.30
CA TYR A 37 -12.09 -1.05 2.39
C TYR A 37 -13.13 -2.05 1.88
N ASN A 38 -13.19 -3.26 2.46
CA ASN A 38 -14.22 -4.24 2.16
C ASN A 38 -15.35 -4.14 3.20
N SER A 39 -16.40 -3.39 2.87
CA SER A 39 -17.58 -3.22 3.74
C SER A 39 -18.45 -4.48 3.89
N SER A 40 -18.23 -5.52 3.08
CA SER A 40 -19.00 -6.79 3.13
C SER A 40 -18.33 -7.90 3.93
N LYS A 41 -17.09 -7.70 4.40
CA LYS A 41 -16.42 -8.66 5.29
C LYS A 41 -16.42 -8.05 6.68
N GLY A 42 -17.51 -8.30 7.43
CA GLY A 42 -17.65 -7.85 8.81
C GLY A 42 -16.39 -8.20 9.61
N GLY A 43 -15.65 -7.18 10.01
CA GLY A 43 -14.59 -7.32 11.01
C GLY A 43 -15.23 -7.72 12.34
N LEU A 44 -14.49 -8.51 13.12
CA LEU A 44 -14.82 -8.78 14.53
C LEU A 44 -14.92 -7.48 15.33
#